data_AF-A0A367L4F2-F1
#
_entry.id   AF-A0A367L4F2-F1
#
_cell.length_a   1.000
_cell.length_b   1.000
_cell.length_c   1.000
_cell.angle_alpha   90.00
_cell.angle_beta   90.00
_cell.angle_gamma   90.00
#
_symmetry.space_group_name_H-M   'P 1'
#
loop_
_entity.id
_entity.type
_entity.pdbx_description
1 polymer ?
#
loop_
_entity_poly.entity_id
_entity_poly.type
_entity_poly.pdbx_seq_one_letter_code
_entity_poly.pdbx_strand_id
1 'polypeptide(L)'
;MSSTARLLQSDVFTTLSAHGLNDAQKTRLAYLRAREVARHFKLTALDLKNLSAKFWSFHRDNIHALDLAAFSLLTIQYNLVAGTLLRYVDERPEHKPLLESIFNFDVSKVHAAHVSEDHSITSFDHVRLAESAMLGSLDKGGDERRDFLKVISRLEIGAVAISTTLIPVMKRCVYTAAKYSKRRKIQHHQGRARSIFYFRTQHGPICHALAQLVVFEAWVPDYVGRFMDPTLDSGVRLGIRAVVKAALTKATQTNLFTLAERCGAQGLYEYNDIIESQNESRGISISEGDALMLSIRLAIDLLLDRYRVPPPLFPDSVLAKHESSLLQESQKLLQECGNDHRSPSFNGLILPRCGPLIEAVGHRMAHENAKLAGTAAEALTLFEIGAVLQDPAWYAENCGLSRAQQLDMGVACRQRSAPPKVDGILDSWDVEPFCRAPIFVG
;
A
#
# COMPACT_ATOMS: atom_id res chain seq x y z
N MET A 1 -14.10 -17.44 -4.09
CA MET A 1 -13.38 -18.07 -2.95
C MET A 1 -14.28 -18.00 -1.74
N SER A 2 -14.19 -18.94 -0.79
CA SER A 2 -14.85 -18.78 0.50
C SER A 2 -14.29 -17.55 1.20
N SER A 3 -15.16 -16.73 1.80
CA SER A 3 -14.73 -15.55 2.56
C SER A 3 -13.78 -15.95 3.69
N THR A 4 -12.66 -15.23 3.83
CA THR A 4 -11.71 -15.35 4.93
C THR A 4 -12.35 -14.97 6.27
N ALA A 5 -13.50 -14.30 6.28
CA ALA A 5 -14.27 -14.02 7.48
C ALA A 5 -14.66 -15.29 8.25
N ARG A 6 -14.70 -16.47 7.61
CA ARG A 6 -14.92 -17.75 8.32
C ARG A 6 -13.74 -18.13 9.23
N LEU A 7 -12.50 -17.75 8.86
CA LEU A 7 -11.32 -18.01 9.68
C LEU A 7 -11.40 -17.30 11.03
N LEU A 8 -12.14 -16.19 11.08
CA LEU A 8 -12.35 -15.41 12.29
C LEU A 8 -13.09 -16.17 13.41
N GLN A 9 -13.72 -17.31 13.09
CA GLN A 9 -14.37 -18.21 14.05
C GLN A 9 -13.42 -19.27 14.62
N SER A 10 -12.22 -19.45 14.05
CA SER A 10 -11.27 -20.44 14.55
C SER A 10 -10.59 -19.95 15.82
N ASP A 11 -10.16 -20.90 16.66
CA ASP A 11 -9.47 -20.61 17.93
C ASP A 11 -8.30 -19.66 17.74
N VAL A 12 -7.55 -19.78 16.64
CA VAL A 12 -6.37 -18.94 16.37
C VAL A 12 -6.73 -17.47 16.12
N PHE A 13 -7.95 -17.19 15.66
CA PHE A 13 -8.44 -15.82 15.48
C PHE A 13 -9.36 -15.36 16.62
N THR A 14 -9.98 -16.26 17.39
CA THR A 14 -10.83 -15.91 18.55
C THR A 14 -10.05 -15.80 19.86
N THR A 15 -8.94 -16.53 19.99
CA THR A 15 -8.13 -16.57 21.23
C THR A 15 -7.34 -15.28 21.37
N LEU A 16 -7.70 -14.52 22.40
CA LEU A 16 -7.02 -13.38 23.00
C LEU A 16 -6.82 -12.19 22.04
N SER A 17 -7.25 -11.01 22.48
CA SER A 17 -6.60 -9.79 22.01
C SER A 17 -5.09 -10.01 22.13
N ALA A 18 -4.30 -9.64 21.12
CA ALA A 18 -2.83 -9.66 21.25
C ALA A 18 -2.35 -8.84 22.47
N HIS A 19 -3.24 -8.04 23.07
CA HIS A 19 -3.07 -7.36 24.33
C HIS A 19 -2.93 -8.33 25.51
N GLY A 20 -1.79 -8.24 26.17
CA GLY A 20 -1.42 -9.10 27.29
C GLY A 20 -0.60 -10.33 26.89
N LEU A 21 -0.43 -10.59 25.59
CA LEU A 21 0.55 -11.56 25.11
C LEU A 21 1.96 -10.96 25.19
N ASN A 22 2.91 -11.77 25.63
CA ASN A 22 4.33 -11.45 25.43
C ASN A 22 4.73 -11.63 23.97
N ASP A 23 5.92 -11.16 23.60
CA ASP A 23 6.34 -11.14 22.20
C ASP A 23 6.50 -12.56 21.61
N ALA A 24 7.00 -13.52 22.38
CA ALA A 24 7.05 -14.93 21.94
C ALA A 24 5.65 -15.51 21.64
N GLN A 25 4.64 -15.16 22.45
CA GLN A 25 3.25 -15.58 22.23
C GLN A 25 2.64 -14.90 21.00
N LYS A 26 2.91 -13.60 20.79
CA LYS A 26 2.46 -12.87 19.58
C LYS A 26 3.09 -13.47 18.32
N THR A 27 4.38 -13.75 18.35
CA THR A 27 5.08 -14.41 17.24
C THR A 27 4.46 -15.77 16.94
N ARG A 28 4.28 -16.63 17.96
CA ARG A 28 3.62 -17.92 17.78
C ARG A 28 2.22 -17.77 17.18
N LEU A 29 1.45 -16.79 17.64
CA LEU A 29 0.10 -16.51 17.13
C LEU A 29 0.14 -16.09 15.65
N ALA A 30 1.08 -15.22 15.26
CA ALA A 30 1.27 -14.81 13.87
C ALA A 30 1.57 -15.99 12.95
N TYR A 31 2.44 -16.93 13.36
CA TYR A 31 2.71 -18.17 12.62
C TYR A 31 1.47 -19.06 12.47
N LEU A 32 0.70 -19.23 13.56
CA LEU A 32 -0.53 -20.03 13.51
C LEU A 32 -1.57 -19.40 12.56
N ARG A 33 -1.74 -18.07 12.63
CA ARG A 33 -2.65 -17.33 11.75
C ARG A 33 -2.20 -17.40 10.30
N ALA A 34 -0.91 -17.19 10.03
CA ALA A 34 -0.32 -17.33 8.71
C ALA A 34 -0.63 -18.72 8.12
N ARG A 35 -0.46 -19.78 8.91
CA ARG A 35 -0.77 -21.15 8.47
C ARG A 35 -2.24 -21.37 8.12
N GLU A 36 -3.16 -20.87 8.93
CA GLU A 36 -4.61 -20.98 8.63
C GLU A 36 -4.98 -20.21 7.36
N VAL A 37 -4.42 -19.00 7.18
CA VAL A 37 -4.63 -18.19 5.97
C VAL A 37 -4.05 -18.89 4.74
N ALA A 38 -2.83 -19.41 4.82
CA ALA A 38 -2.18 -20.19 3.76
C ALA A 38 -3.07 -21.36 3.30
N ARG A 39 -3.55 -22.17 4.24
CA ARG A 39 -4.37 -23.36 3.98
C ARG A 39 -5.77 -23.02 3.47
N HIS A 40 -6.30 -21.84 3.80
CA HIS A 40 -7.55 -21.33 3.24
C HIS A 40 -7.38 -20.90 1.78
N PHE A 41 -6.35 -20.09 1.49
CA PHE A 41 -6.11 -19.61 0.14
C PHE A 41 -5.63 -20.73 -0.79
N LYS A 42 -4.78 -21.64 -0.33
CA LYS A 42 -4.20 -22.73 -1.15
C LYS A 42 -3.53 -22.19 -2.41
N LEU A 43 -2.72 -21.14 -2.28
CA LEU A 43 -1.93 -20.62 -3.41
C LEU A 43 -1.05 -21.74 -3.98
N THR A 44 -0.97 -21.81 -5.31
CA THR A 44 -0.22 -22.83 -6.02
C THR A 44 1.03 -22.24 -6.69
N ALA A 45 1.93 -23.12 -7.13
CA ALA A 45 3.05 -22.74 -8.00
C ALA A 45 2.60 -21.94 -9.23
N LEU A 46 1.47 -22.33 -9.84
CA LEU A 46 0.92 -21.66 -11.01
C LEU A 46 0.41 -20.24 -10.67
N ASP A 47 -0.22 -20.07 -9.50
CA ASP A 47 -0.69 -18.77 -9.04
C ASP A 47 0.47 -17.78 -8.88
N LEU A 48 1.60 -18.22 -8.34
CA LEU A 48 2.79 -17.39 -8.12
C LEU A 48 3.59 -17.15 -9.41
N LYS A 49 3.70 -18.15 -10.29
CA LYS A 49 4.38 -18.02 -11.60
C LYS A 49 3.62 -17.05 -12.51
N ASN A 50 2.30 -17.15 -12.54
CA ASN A 50 1.46 -16.35 -13.45
C ASN A 50 0.89 -15.09 -12.80
N LEU A 51 1.14 -14.87 -11.50
CA LEU A 51 0.54 -13.79 -10.71
C LEU A 51 -0.97 -13.72 -10.95
N SER A 52 -1.63 -14.86 -10.73
CA SER A 52 -3.04 -15.06 -11.08
C SER A 52 -3.96 -14.08 -10.32
N ALA A 53 -5.22 -13.99 -10.74
CA ALA A 53 -6.22 -13.24 -9.99
C ALA A 53 -6.28 -13.64 -8.50
N LYS A 54 -5.96 -14.90 -8.19
CA LYS A 54 -5.88 -15.43 -6.82
C LYS A 54 -4.69 -14.90 -6.04
N PHE A 55 -3.53 -14.69 -6.68
CA PHE A 55 -2.38 -14.01 -6.07
C PHE A 55 -2.72 -12.56 -5.68
N TRP A 56 -3.40 -11.83 -6.57
CA TRP A 56 -3.80 -10.43 -6.28
C TRP A 56 -4.98 -10.32 -5.31
N SER A 57 -5.89 -11.29 -5.29
CA SER A 57 -6.96 -11.33 -4.28
C SER A 57 -6.41 -11.65 -2.89
N PHE A 58 -5.38 -12.50 -2.79
CA PHE A 58 -4.69 -12.79 -1.56
C PHE A 58 -4.16 -11.51 -0.92
N HIS A 59 -3.30 -10.75 -1.61
CA HIS A 59 -2.67 -9.54 -1.04
C HIS A 59 -3.67 -8.43 -0.65
N ARG A 60 -4.87 -8.42 -1.21
CA ARG A 60 -5.90 -7.42 -0.94
C ARG A 60 -6.98 -7.88 0.04
N ASP A 61 -6.87 -9.07 0.59
CA ASP A 61 -7.87 -9.59 1.52
C ASP A 61 -7.82 -8.87 2.88
N ASN A 62 -9.00 -8.57 3.43
CA ASN A 62 -9.14 -7.87 4.71
C ASN A 62 -8.49 -8.61 5.88
N ILE A 63 -8.28 -9.94 5.78
CA ILE A 63 -7.60 -10.72 6.83
C ILE A 63 -6.17 -10.24 7.09
N HIS A 64 -5.48 -9.71 6.09
CA HIS A 64 -4.11 -9.22 6.25
C HIS A 64 -4.04 -7.91 7.03
N ALA A 65 -5.09 -7.08 6.94
CA ALA A 65 -5.19 -5.88 7.73
C ALA A 65 -5.39 -6.16 9.22
N LEU A 66 -5.84 -7.36 9.60
CA LEU A 66 -6.02 -7.78 11.00
C LEU A 66 -4.69 -8.13 11.69
N ASP A 67 -3.74 -8.69 10.95
CA ASP A 67 -2.46 -9.18 11.48
C ASP A 67 -1.37 -9.04 10.40
N LEU A 68 -0.69 -7.88 10.39
CA LEU A 68 0.36 -7.59 9.41
C LEU A 68 1.63 -8.41 9.66
N ALA A 69 1.84 -8.92 10.87
CA ALA A 69 2.92 -9.85 11.15
C ALA A 69 2.69 -11.19 10.42
N ALA A 70 1.49 -11.76 10.51
CA ALA A 70 1.12 -12.97 9.77
C ALA A 70 1.18 -12.75 8.25
N PHE A 71 0.72 -11.58 7.76
CA PHE A 71 0.84 -11.20 6.36
C PHE A 71 2.30 -11.16 5.88
N SER A 72 3.20 -10.63 6.69
CA SER A 72 4.62 -10.49 6.33
C SER A 72 5.32 -11.83 6.27
N LEU A 73 5.02 -12.73 7.22
CA LEU A 73 5.47 -14.13 7.14
C LEU A 73 5.02 -14.80 5.83
N LEU A 74 3.76 -14.63 5.45
CA LEU A 74 3.22 -15.22 4.22
C LEU A 74 3.84 -14.62 2.96
N THR A 75 3.98 -13.30 2.90
CA THR A 75 4.56 -12.63 1.72
C THR A 75 6.03 -12.94 1.55
N ILE A 76 6.80 -13.04 2.63
CA ILE A 76 8.20 -13.51 2.55
C ILE A 76 8.24 -14.95 2.02
N GLN A 77 7.43 -15.86 2.58
CA GLN A 77 7.42 -17.26 2.14
C GLN A 77 6.97 -17.40 0.68
N TYR A 78 5.92 -16.72 0.26
CA TYR A 78 5.39 -16.85 -1.09
C TYR A 78 6.16 -16.03 -2.12
N ASN A 79 6.44 -14.76 -1.85
CA ASN A 79 7.11 -13.89 -2.81
C ASN A 79 8.60 -14.18 -2.93
N LEU A 80 9.31 -14.23 -1.79
CA LEU A 80 10.77 -14.30 -1.79
C LEU A 80 11.25 -15.75 -1.83
N VAL A 81 10.78 -16.61 -0.94
CA VAL A 81 11.28 -18.00 -0.84
C VAL A 81 10.74 -18.85 -1.99
N ALA A 82 9.42 -19.05 -2.06
CA ALA A 82 8.79 -19.86 -3.10
C ALA A 82 9.00 -19.23 -4.49
N GLY A 83 8.82 -17.92 -4.62
CA GLY A 83 9.04 -17.20 -5.88
C GLY A 83 10.46 -17.36 -6.45
N THR A 84 11.48 -17.47 -5.59
CA THR A 84 12.86 -17.75 -6.01
C THR A 84 13.03 -19.21 -6.41
N LEU A 85 12.55 -20.16 -5.60
CA LEU A 85 12.63 -21.60 -5.87
C LEU A 85 11.90 -22.00 -7.16
N LEU A 86 10.76 -21.37 -7.45
CA LEU A 86 9.95 -21.64 -8.65
C LEU A 86 10.66 -21.40 -9.97
N ARG A 87 11.75 -20.62 -9.97
CA ARG A 87 12.57 -20.41 -11.18
C ARG A 87 13.44 -21.59 -11.54
N TYR A 88 13.73 -22.45 -10.57
CA TYR A 88 14.64 -23.58 -10.73
C TYR A 88 13.93 -24.92 -10.65
N VAL A 89 12.67 -24.97 -10.16
CA VAL A 89 11.94 -26.21 -9.91
C VAL A 89 11.70 -27.08 -11.15
N ASP A 90 11.63 -26.48 -12.34
CA ASP A 90 11.39 -27.22 -13.58
C ASP A 90 12.65 -28.03 -13.98
N GLU A 91 13.84 -27.51 -13.70
CA GLU A 91 15.13 -28.18 -13.89
C GLU A 91 15.56 -29.01 -12.67
N ARG A 92 15.07 -28.66 -11.48
CA ARG A 92 15.37 -29.29 -10.18
C ARG A 92 14.10 -29.74 -9.46
N PRO A 93 13.48 -30.86 -9.90
CA PRO A 93 12.22 -31.34 -9.35
C PRO A 93 12.30 -31.76 -7.87
N GLU A 94 13.49 -31.98 -7.32
CA GLU A 94 13.73 -32.24 -5.91
C GLU A 94 13.28 -31.09 -4.98
N HIS A 95 13.07 -29.89 -5.52
CA HIS A 95 12.53 -28.76 -4.76
C HIS A 95 11.00 -28.77 -4.65
N LYS A 96 10.28 -29.65 -5.38
CA LYS A 96 8.81 -29.72 -5.36
C LYS A 96 8.24 -30.04 -3.97
N PRO A 97 8.74 -31.05 -3.22
CA PRO A 97 8.21 -31.34 -1.89
C PRO A 97 8.40 -30.16 -0.92
N LEU A 98 9.52 -29.45 -1.03
CA LEU A 98 9.74 -28.26 -0.23
C LEU A 98 8.76 -27.13 -0.58
N LEU A 99 8.51 -26.90 -1.87
CA LEU A 99 7.54 -25.91 -2.32
C LEU A 99 6.13 -26.24 -1.79
N GLU A 100 5.72 -27.50 -1.82
CA GLU A 100 4.43 -27.93 -1.24
C GLU A 100 4.34 -27.61 0.26
N SER A 101 5.39 -27.93 1.02
CA SER A 101 5.46 -27.57 2.45
C SER A 101 5.44 -26.05 2.68
N ILE A 102 6.04 -25.25 1.81
CA ILE A 102 5.97 -23.78 1.87
C ILE A 102 4.54 -23.30 1.59
N PHE A 103 3.88 -23.84 0.55
CA PHE A 103 2.51 -23.45 0.19
C PHE A 103 1.50 -23.77 1.29
N ASN A 104 1.65 -24.92 1.95
CA ASN A 104 0.84 -25.31 3.11
C ASN A 104 1.25 -24.61 4.41
N PHE A 105 2.36 -23.86 4.38
CA PHE A 105 2.96 -23.17 5.53
C PHE A 105 3.28 -24.15 6.68
N ASP A 106 3.74 -25.34 6.31
CA ASP A 106 4.24 -26.36 7.25
C ASP A 106 5.71 -26.11 7.62
N VAL A 107 6.42 -25.34 6.77
CA VAL A 107 7.77 -24.84 7.03
C VAL A 107 7.81 -23.32 6.82
N SER A 108 8.57 -22.62 7.66
CA SER A 108 8.97 -21.24 7.41
C SER A 108 10.49 -21.16 7.40
N LYS A 109 11.06 -20.76 6.25
CA LYS A 109 12.50 -20.58 6.08
C LYS A 109 13.04 -19.25 6.59
N VAL A 110 12.17 -18.35 7.02
CA VAL A 110 12.55 -17.01 7.50
C VAL A 110 11.84 -16.74 8.81
N HIS A 111 12.61 -16.31 9.82
CA HIS A 111 12.10 -15.72 11.06
C HIS A 111 12.08 -14.21 10.85
N ALA A 112 10.89 -13.69 10.51
CA ALA A 112 10.65 -12.27 10.28
C ALA A 112 9.19 -11.96 10.61
N ALA A 113 8.85 -12.02 11.89
CA ALA A 113 7.59 -11.44 12.37
C ALA A 113 7.85 -9.96 12.73
N HIS A 114 6.90 -9.07 12.41
CA HIS A 114 6.94 -7.66 12.82
C HIS A 114 6.65 -7.43 14.31
N VAL A 115 6.48 -8.50 15.07
CA VAL A 115 6.58 -8.43 16.53
C VAL A 115 8.01 -7.99 16.86
N SER A 116 8.16 -7.04 17.78
CA SER A 116 9.35 -6.27 18.14
C SER A 116 10.69 -7.01 18.30
N GLU A 117 10.73 -8.34 18.22
CA GLU A 117 11.89 -9.14 18.62
C GLU A 117 12.35 -10.21 17.60
N ASP A 118 11.70 -10.41 16.45
CA ASP A 118 12.00 -11.58 15.59
C ASP A 118 12.70 -11.26 14.26
N HIS A 119 13.19 -10.02 14.07
CA HIS A 119 14.19 -9.75 13.03
C HIS A 119 15.53 -10.32 13.49
N SER A 120 15.86 -11.51 13.00
CA SER A 120 17.08 -12.21 13.39
C SER A 120 18.27 -11.82 12.53
N ILE A 121 19.43 -11.65 13.17
CA ILE A 121 20.72 -11.73 12.47
C ILE A 121 21.05 -13.22 12.34
N THR A 122 21.16 -13.69 11.10
CA THR A 122 21.64 -15.06 10.82
C THR A 122 23.13 -15.00 10.49
N SER A 123 23.95 -15.67 11.30
CA SER A 123 25.39 -15.78 11.08
C SER A 123 25.76 -17.20 10.66
N PHE A 124 26.67 -17.32 9.71
CA PHE A 124 27.19 -18.61 9.23
C PHE A 124 28.69 -18.68 9.55
N ASP A 125 29.09 -19.62 10.40
CA ASP A 125 30.51 -19.90 10.70
C ASP A 125 30.92 -21.22 10.05
N HIS A 126 31.69 -21.14 8.95
CA HIS A 126 32.18 -22.29 8.17
C HIS A 126 31.10 -23.35 7.81
N VAL A 127 29.84 -22.93 7.65
CA VAL A 127 28.72 -23.83 7.27
C VAL A 127 28.97 -24.41 5.88
N ARG A 128 29.09 -25.74 5.80
CA ARG A 128 29.26 -26.47 4.53
C ARG A 128 27.91 -26.93 4.02
N LEU A 129 27.60 -26.56 2.78
CA LEU A 129 26.41 -27.01 2.08
C LEU A 129 26.81 -27.93 0.93
N ALA A 130 25.93 -28.87 0.58
CA ALA A 130 26.09 -29.66 -0.63
C ALA A 130 26.01 -28.73 -1.87
N GLU A 131 26.66 -29.12 -2.97
CA GLU A 131 26.61 -28.37 -4.24
C GLU A 131 25.17 -28.11 -4.71
N SER A 132 24.27 -29.07 -4.45
CA SER A 132 22.83 -28.96 -4.75
C SER A 132 22.11 -27.84 -4.00
N ALA A 133 22.71 -27.24 -2.96
CA ALA A 133 22.15 -26.10 -2.26
C ALA A 133 22.29 -24.78 -3.03
N MET A 134 23.22 -24.69 -3.99
CA MET A 134 23.36 -23.50 -4.83
C MET A 134 22.25 -23.46 -5.88
N LEU A 135 21.45 -22.41 -5.90
CA LEU A 135 20.40 -22.21 -6.90
C LEU A 135 20.96 -21.52 -8.15
N GLY A 136 20.86 -22.17 -9.31
CA GLY A 136 21.40 -21.66 -10.58
C GLY A 136 22.87 -22.04 -10.81
N SER A 137 23.49 -21.42 -11.83
CA SER A 137 24.91 -21.59 -12.16
C SER A 137 25.80 -20.62 -11.38
N LEU A 138 27.05 -21.02 -11.12
CA LEU A 138 28.11 -20.16 -10.60
C LEU A 138 28.82 -19.35 -11.70
N ASP A 139 28.53 -19.66 -12.97
CA ASP A 139 29.13 -18.98 -14.11
C ASP A 139 28.71 -17.50 -14.14
N LYS A 140 29.69 -16.61 -14.36
CA LYS A 140 29.41 -15.20 -14.61
C LYS A 140 28.91 -15.04 -16.03
N GLY A 141 27.67 -14.58 -16.18
CA GLY A 141 27.12 -14.22 -17.50
C GLY A 141 27.82 -12.99 -18.08
N GLY A 142 27.61 -12.74 -19.38
CA GLY A 142 28.24 -11.63 -20.09
C GLY A 142 27.73 -10.23 -19.71
N ASP A 143 26.60 -10.13 -19.00
CA ASP A 143 26.01 -8.88 -18.52
C ASP A 143 25.57 -9.03 -17.05
N GLU A 144 26.49 -8.72 -16.14
CA GLU A 144 26.30 -8.85 -14.68
C GLU A 144 25.07 -8.07 -14.18
N ARG A 145 24.77 -6.90 -14.78
CA ARG A 145 23.64 -6.07 -14.35
C ARG A 145 22.32 -6.72 -14.72
N ARG A 146 22.21 -7.23 -15.94
CA ARG A 146 20.99 -7.92 -16.39
C ARG A 146 20.76 -9.19 -15.58
N ASP A 147 21.82 -9.94 -15.29
CA ASP A 147 21.69 -11.17 -14.50
C ASP A 147 21.33 -10.88 -13.03
N PHE A 148 21.91 -9.83 -12.43
CA PHE A 148 21.48 -9.36 -11.12
C PHE A 148 19.99 -9.00 -11.08
N LEU A 149 19.50 -8.20 -12.05
CA LEU A 149 18.08 -7.82 -12.12
C LEU A 149 17.16 -9.03 -12.29
N LYS A 150 17.56 -10.04 -13.07
CA LYS A 150 16.80 -11.30 -13.18
C LYS A 150 16.71 -11.99 -11.82
N VAL A 151 17.83 -12.11 -11.10
CA VAL A 151 17.90 -12.74 -9.76
C VAL A 151 16.98 -12.01 -8.78
N ILE A 152 16.95 -10.67 -8.78
CA ILE A 152 16.14 -9.90 -7.84
C ILE A 152 14.71 -9.60 -8.31
N SER A 153 14.25 -10.14 -9.46
CA SER A 153 12.95 -9.74 -10.03
C SER A 153 11.71 -10.02 -9.15
N ARG A 154 11.82 -10.88 -8.11
CA ARG A 154 10.74 -11.03 -7.11
C ARG A 154 10.54 -9.78 -6.26
N LEU A 155 11.56 -8.93 -6.09
CA LEU A 155 11.43 -7.65 -5.39
C LEU A 155 10.46 -6.71 -6.14
N GLU A 156 10.46 -6.78 -7.47
CA GLU A 156 9.61 -5.93 -8.31
C GLU A 156 8.13 -6.32 -8.16
N ILE A 157 7.85 -7.63 -8.19
CA ILE A 157 6.53 -8.21 -7.95
C ILE A 157 6.08 -7.91 -6.52
N GLY A 158 6.97 -8.13 -5.56
CA GLY A 158 6.75 -7.89 -4.14
C GLY A 158 6.27 -6.46 -3.89
N ALA A 159 6.99 -5.46 -4.40
CA ALA A 159 6.67 -4.06 -4.12
C ALA A 159 5.26 -3.66 -4.59
N VAL A 160 4.76 -4.16 -5.72
CA VAL A 160 3.36 -3.92 -6.11
C VAL A 160 2.41 -4.69 -5.21
N ALA A 161 2.66 -5.99 -5.03
CA ALA A 161 1.79 -6.89 -4.27
C ALA A 161 1.57 -6.42 -2.83
N ILE A 162 2.64 -6.13 -2.09
CA ILE A 162 2.54 -5.66 -0.70
C ILE A 162 1.92 -4.26 -0.60
N SER A 163 2.12 -3.41 -1.60
CA SER A 163 1.53 -2.07 -1.62
C SER A 163 0.02 -2.15 -1.75
N THR A 164 -0.52 -3.17 -2.43
CA THR A 164 -1.98 -3.36 -2.53
C THR A 164 -2.64 -3.68 -1.17
N THR A 165 -1.89 -4.21 -0.20
CA THR A 165 -2.36 -4.48 1.17
C THR A 165 -2.60 -3.21 1.98
N LEU A 166 -2.05 -2.06 1.55
CA LEU A 166 -2.34 -0.78 2.17
C LEU A 166 -3.82 -0.38 2.05
N ILE A 167 -4.52 -0.86 1.01
CA ILE A 167 -5.96 -0.63 0.81
C ILE A 167 -6.79 -1.26 1.95
N PRO A 168 -6.73 -2.58 2.23
CA PRO A 168 -7.48 -3.17 3.34
C PRO A 168 -7.04 -2.61 4.71
N VAL A 169 -5.76 -2.26 4.90
CA VAL A 169 -5.28 -1.58 6.11
C VAL A 169 -5.99 -0.25 6.33
N MET A 170 -6.05 0.58 5.29
CA MET A 170 -6.77 1.85 5.32
C MET A 170 -8.27 1.63 5.57
N LYS A 171 -8.91 0.63 4.92
CA LYS A 171 -10.32 0.31 5.14
C LYS A 171 -10.63 0.01 6.61
N ARG A 172 -9.83 -0.86 7.25
CA ARG A 172 -9.97 -1.21 8.69
C ARG A 172 -9.92 0.04 9.55
N CYS A 173 -8.91 0.90 9.35
CA CYS A 173 -8.71 2.09 10.17
C CYS A 173 -9.78 3.17 9.95
N VAL A 174 -10.21 3.37 8.70
CA VAL A 174 -11.31 4.30 8.35
C VAL A 174 -12.63 3.83 8.97
N TYR A 175 -12.91 2.53 8.90
CA TYR A 175 -14.08 1.94 9.55
C TYR A 175 -14.05 2.17 11.06
N THR A 176 -12.92 1.87 11.70
CA THR A 176 -12.72 2.05 13.14
C THR A 176 -12.96 3.50 13.57
N ALA A 177 -12.31 4.46 12.89
CA ALA A 177 -12.47 5.88 13.18
C ALA A 177 -13.90 6.39 12.91
N ALA A 178 -14.56 5.91 11.85
CA ALA A 178 -15.92 6.32 11.51
C ALA A 178 -16.95 5.84 12.55
N LYS A 179 -16.92 4.56 12.95
CA LYS A 179 -17.83 4.03 13.97
C LYS A 179 -17.57 4.68 15.32
N TYR A 180 -16.30 4.88 15.73
CA TYR A 180 -15.97 5.64 16.93
C TYR A 180 -16.58 7.04 16.88
N SER A 181 -16.39 7.76 15.77
CA SER A 181 -16.87 9.13 15.61
C SER A 181 -18.39 9.24 15.73
N LYS A 182 -19.12 8.26 15.16
CA LYS A 182 -20.59 8.22 15.22
C LYS A 182 -21.08 7.94 16.63
N ARG A 183 -20.42 7.03 17.35
CA ARG A 183 -20.73 6.65 18.74
C ARG A 183 -20.40 7.75 19.75
N ARG A 184 -19.19 8.32 19.68
CA ARG A 184 -18.68 9.27 20.66
C ARG A 184 -19.49 10.55 20.63
N LYS A 185 -20.08 10.92 21.77
CA LYS A 185 -20.84 12.15 21.93
C LYS A 185 -20.10 13.12 22.85
N ILE A 186 -20.25 14.40 22.57
CA ILE A 186 -19.88 15.49 23.47
C ILE A 186 -21.12 16.27 23.90
N GLN A 187 -21.07 16.84 25.11
CA GLN A 187 -22.20 17.59 25.65
C GLN A 187 -22.16 19.03 25.14
N HIS A 188 -23.26 19.48 24.56
CA HIS A 188 -23.44 20.88 24.19
C HIS A 188 -23.65 21.74 25.44
N HIS A 189 -23.32 23.03 25.38
CA HIS A 189 -23.59 23.98 26.48
C HIS A 189 -25.06 24.05 26.89
N GLN A 190 -25.98 23.68 26.00
CA GLN A 190 -27.43 23.57 26.27
C GLN A 190 -27.86 22.15 26.72
N GLY A 191 -26.94 21.31 27.21
CA GLY A 191 -27.22 19.98 27.76
C GLY A 191 -27.47 18.85 26.75
N ARG A 192 -27.65 19.13 25.45
CA ARG A 192 -27.88 18.10 24.42
C ARG A 192 -26.58 17.41 24.00
N ALA A 193 -26.55 16.09 24.02
CA ALA A 193 -25.42 15.30 23.51
C ALA A 193 -25.39 15.29 21.98
N ARG A 194 -24.21 15.50 21.37
CA ARG A 194 -24.02 15.48 19.92
C ARG A 194 -22.85 14.58 19.54
N SER A 195 -23.06 13.72 18.55
CA SER A 195 -22.00 12.88 17.97
C SER A 195 -20.86 13.74 17.43
N ILE A 196 -19.62 13.35 17.67
CA ILE A 196 -18.47 14.09 17.14
C ILE A 196 -18.39 13.99 15.61
N PHE A 197 -18.99 12.96 14.99
CA PHE A 197 -19.11 12.84 13.54
C PHE A 197 -19.87 14.00 12.88
N TYR A 198 -20.66 14.76 13.66
CA TYR A 198 -21.29 15.99 13.16
C TYR A 198 -20.27 17.06 12.75
N PHE A 199 -19.14 17.16 13.46
CA PHE A 199 -18.19 18.25 13.25
C PHE A 199 -17.33 17.99 12.01
N ARG A 200 -17.14 19.03 11.19
CA ARG A 200 -16.38 18.90 9.92
C ARG A 200 -14.90 18.58 10.12
N THR A 201 -14.35 18.94 11.27
CA THR A 201 -13.01 18.53 11.70
C THR A 201 -12.88 17.04 11.98
N GLN A 202 -13.99 16.33 12.23
CA GLN A 202 -14.05 14.89 12.38
C GLN A 202 -14.49 14.20 11.08
N HIS A 203 -15.58 14.68 10.50
CA HIS A 203 -16.20 14.15 9.29
C HIS A 203 -15.30 14.27 8.04
N GLY A 204 -14.61 15.40 7.90
CA GLY A 204 -13.83 15.73 6.71
C GLY A 204 -12.70 14.74 6.44
N PRO A 205 -11.80 14.47 7.41
CA PRO A 205 -10.75 13.47 7.26
C PRO A 205 -11.29 12.08 6.88
N ILE A 206 -12.38 11.64 7.51
CA ILE A 206 -13.00 10.34 7.21
C ILE A 206 -13.50 10.30 5.76
N CYS A 207 -14.18 11.35 5.30
CA CYS A 207 -14.66 11.41 3.92
C CYS A 207 -13.53 11.44 2.90
N HIS A 208 -12.44 12.14 3.20
CA HIS A 208 -11.25 12.17 2.34
C HIS A 208 -10.61 10.78 2.20
N ALA A 209 -10.44 10.09 3.33
CA ALA A 209 -9.91 8.72 3.32
C ALA A 209 -10.84 7.74 2.56
N LEU A 210 -12.16 7.88 2.72
CA LEU A 210 -13.17 7.12 1.95
C LEU A 210 -13.03 7.36 0.45
N ALA A 211 -12.91 8.61 0.01
CA ALA A 211 -12.76 8.95 -1.40
C ALA A 211 -11.47 8.37 -1.99
N GLN A 212 -10.36 8.44 -1.25
CA GLN A 212 -9.10 7.80 -1.65
C GLN A 212 -9.23 6.29 -1.78
N LEU A 213 -9.87 5.62 -0.82
CA LEU A 213 -10.10 4.18 -0.90
C LEU A 213 -10.93 3.80 -2.14
N VAL A 214 -12.04 4.49 -2.39
CA VAL A 214 -12.88 4.23 -3.57
C VAL A 214 -12.09 4.42 -4.87
N VAL A 215 -11.29 5.49 -4.98
CA VAL A 215 -10.46 5.76 -6.16
C VAL A 215 -9.35 4.74 -6.33
N PHE A 216 -8.64 4.38 -5.25
CA PHE A 216 -7.56 3.39 -5.32
C PHE A 216 -8.06 1.98 -5.62
N GLU A 217 -9.23 1.59 -5.12
CA GLU A 217 -9.84 0.32 -5.48
C GLU A 217 -10.19 0.24 -6.96
N ALA A 218 -10.75 1.32 -7.52
CA ALA A 218 -11.06 1.41 -8.95
C ALA A 218 -9.81 1.41 -9.83
N TRP A 219 -8.66 1.83 -9.31
CA TRP A 219 -7.38 1.85 -10.03
C TRP A 219 -6.69 0.48 -10.11
N VAL A 220 -7.00 -0.46 -9.20
CA VAL A 220 -6.35 -1.79 -9.11
C VAL A 220 -6.27 -2.53 -10.45
N PRO A 221 -7.36 -2.67 -11.23
CA PRO A 221 -7.31 -3.42 -12.47
C PRO A 221 -6.32 -2.85 -13.49
N ASP A 222 -6.18 -1.53 -13.58
CA ASP A 222 -5.29 -0.86 -14.54
C ASP A 222 -3.82 -1.05 -14.18
N TYR A 223 -3.41 -0.73 -12.94
CA TYR A 223 -2.00 -0.84 -12.59
C TYR A 223 -1.52 -2.29 -12.52
N VAL A 224 -2.38 -3.23 -12.09
CA VAL A 224 -2.07 -4.67 -12.16
C VAL A 224 -1.97 -5.11 -13.61
N GLY A 225 -2.93 -4.73 -14.46
CA GLY A 225 -2.92 -5.06 -15.88
C GLY A 225 -1.64 -4.59 -16.58
N ARG A 226 -1.24 -3.34 -16.38
CA ARG A 226 0.00 -2.77 -16.93
C ARG A 226 1.25 -3.44 -16.36
N PHE A 227 1.30 -3.68 -15.06
CA PHE A 227 2.43 -4.38 -14.45
C PHE A 227 2.58 -5.81 -14.99
N MET A 228 1.47 -6.46 -15.33
CA MET A 228 1.43 -7.82 -15.86
C MET A 228 1.62 -7.90 -17.37
N ASP A 229 1.56 -6.78 -18.10
CA ASP A 229 1.59 -6.77 -19.56
C ASP A 229 3.03 -7.01 -20.08
N PRO A 230 3.32 -8.18 -20.69
CA PRO A 230 4.64 -8.47 -21.20
C PRO A 230 4.99 -7.63 -22.43
N THR A 231 3.99 -7.01 -23.09
CA THR A 231 4.18 -6.19 -24.29
C THR A 231 4.66 -4.78 -23.97
N LEU A 232 4.46 -4.32 -22.73
CA LEU A 232 5.00 -3.04 -22.28
C LEU A 232 6.51 -3.11 -22.07
N ASP A 233 7.18 -1.97 -22.27
CA ASP A 233 8.59 -1.85 -21.91
C ASP A 233 8.80 -2.13 -20.40
N SER A 234 9.92 -2.80 -20.09
CA SER A 234 10.26 -3.15 -18.70
C SER A 234 10.39 -1.94 -17.79
N GLY A 235 10.90 -0.82 -18.30
CA GLY A 235 11.00 0.45 -17.56
C GLY A 235 9.63 1.00 -17.21
N VAL A 236 8.67 0.90 -18.13
CA VAL A 236 7.27 1.30 -17.87
C VAL A 236 6.66 0.46 -16.75
N ARG A 237 6.80 -0.87 -16.80
CA ARG A 237 6.32 -1.75 -15.71
C ARG A 237 6.95 -1.39 -14.36
N LEU A 238 8.25 -1.12 -14.34
CA LEU A 238 8.97 -0.69 -13.14
C LEU A 238 8.52 0.68 -12.64
N GLY A 239 8.15 1.58 -13.54
CA GLY A 239 7.58 2.89 -13.23
C GLY A 239 6.23 2.76 -12.55
N ILE A 240 5.32 1.91 -13.07
CA ILE A 240 4.00 1.67 -12.46
C ILE A 240 4.15 1.25 -11.00
N ARG A 241 5.10 0.37 -10.70
CA ARG A 241 5.40 -0.06 -9.33
C ARG A 241 5.76 1.11 -8.41
N ALA A 242 6.67 1.99 -8.85
CA ALA A 242 7.08 3.14 -8.05
C ALA A 242 5.92 4.12 -7.81
N VAL A 243 5.11 4.37 -8.86
CA VAL A 243 3.94 5.24 -8.80
C VAL A 243 2.88 4.71 -7.80
N VAL A 244 2.51 3.43 -7.92
CA VAL A 244 1.53 2.80 -7.01
C VAL A 244 2.02 2.84 -5.57
N LYS A 245 3.29 2.48 -5.36
CA LYS A 245 3.86 2.41 -4.01
C LYS A 245 3.95 3.80 -3.36
N ALA A 246 4.38 4.81 -4.10
CA ALA A 246 4.43 6.19 -3.59
C ALA A 246 3.03 6.68 -3.19
N ALA A 247 2.04 6.55 -4.09
CA ALA A 247 0.69 7.04 -3.85
C ALA A 247 -0.01 6.34 -2.66
N LEU A 248 0.02 5.01 -2.60
CA LEU A 248 -0.62 4.24 -1.52
C LEU A 248 0.10 4.43 -0.19
N THR A 249 1.43 4.48 -0.18
CA THR A 249 2.22 4.74 1.03
C THR A 249 1.89 6.09 1.62
N LYS A 250 1.94 7.14 0.79
CA LYS A 250 1.66 8.52 1.19
C LYS A 250 0.26 8.64 1.77
N ALA A 251 -0.75 8.15 1.04
CA ALA A 251 -2.13 8.21 1.48
C ALA A 251 -2.35 7.45 2.79
N THR A 252 -1.77 6.26 2.95
CA THR A 252 -1.91 5.47 4.18
C THR A 252 -1.34 6.22 5.38
N GLN A 253 -0.09 6.67 5.29
CA GLN A 253 0.59 7.32 6.42
C GLN A 253 -0.09 8.64 6.81
N THR A 254 -0.52 9.45 5.83
CA THR A 254 -1.22 10.72 6.10
C THR A 254 -2.60 10.50 6.72
N ASN A 255 -3.39 9.54 6.20
CA ASN A 255 -4.71 9.29 6.76
C ASN A 255 -4.63 8.68 8.15
N LEU A 256 -3.78 7.67 8.35
CA LEU A 256 -3.76 6.95 9.63
C LEU A 256 -3.26 7.86 10.76
N PHE A 257 -2.30 8.74 10.48
CA PHE A 257 -1.91 9.82 11.39
C PHE A 257 -3.12 10.66 11.81
N THR A 258 -3.85 11.18 10.82
CA THR A 258 -4.99 12.07 11.08
C THR A 258 -6.11 11.35 11.82
N LEU A 259 -6.43 10.11 11.43
CA LEU A 259 -7.51 9.32 12.02
C LEU A 259 -7.19 8.91 13.46
N ALA A 260 -5.93 8.64 13.79
CA ALA A 260 -5.50 8.38 15.17
C ALA A 260 -5.82 9.58 16.06
N GLU A 261 -5.46 10.79 15.64
CA GLU A 261 -5.79 12.01 16.39
C GLU A 261 -7.30 12.25 16.50
N ARG A 262 -8.06 11.92 15.44
CA ARG A 262 -9.53 12.03 15.46
C ARG A 262 -10.17 11.08 16.48
N CYS A 263 -9.48 10.02 16.88
CA CYS A 263 -9.90 9.12 17.95
C CYS A 263 -9.40 9.57 19.34
N GLY A 264 -8.71 10.70 19.45
CA GLY A 264 -8.10 11.19 20.68
C GLY A 264 -7.07 10.21 21.25
N ALA A 265 -6.91 10.18 22.58
CA ALA A 265 -6.00 9.22 23.23
C ALA A 265 -6.31 7.76 22.87
N GLN A 266 -7.57 7.43 22.59
CA GLN A 266 -7.96 6.06 22.20
C GLN A 266 -7.39 5.66 20.84
N GLY A 267 -7.13 6.61 19.94
CA GLY A 267 -6.47 6.32 18.67
C GLY A 267 -4.99 5.95 18.79
N LEU A 268 -4.38 6.25 19.94
CA LEU A 268 -2.97 5.93 20.25
C LEU A 268 -2.81 4.60 21.01
N TYR A 269 -3.91 3.90 21.26
CA TYR A 269 -3.87 2.56 21.83
C TYR A 269 -3.77 1.53 20.70
N GLU A 270 -2.73 0.70 20.73
CA GLU A 270 -2.47 -0.32 19.69
C GLU A 270 -3.66 -1.25 19.48
N TYR A 271 -4.39 -1.59 20.56
CA TYR A 271 -5.62 -2.39 20.49
C TYR A 271 -6.77 -1.77 19.70
N ASN A 272 -6.66 -0.50 19.29
CA ASN A 272 -7.69 0.20 18.53
C ASN A 272 -7.37 0.32 17.04
N ASP A 273 -6.54 -0.59 16.51
CA ASP A 273 -6.21 -0.81 15.11
C ASP A 273 -5.36 0.28 14.45
N ILE A 274 -5.59 1.56 14.76
CA ILE A 274 -5.11 2.68 13.92
C ILE A 274 -3.60 2.91 14.05
N ILE A 275 -3.09 3.14 15.26
CA ILE A 275 -1.66 3.45 15.45
C ILE A 275 -0.76 2.23 15.17
N GLU A 276 -1.22 1.04 15.53
CA GLU A 276 -0.58 -0.24 15.20
C GLU A 276 -0.43 -0.36 13.68
N SER A 277 -1.55 -0.26 12.95
CA SER A 277 -1.57 -0.31 11.48
C SER A 277 -0.69 0.78 10.85
N GLN A 278 -0.64 1.97 11.44
CA GLN A 278 0.21 3.05 10.94
C GLN A 278 1.69 2.68 11.05
N ASN A 279 2.11 2.17 12.21
CA ASN A 279 3.50 1.78 12.46
C ASN A 279 3.90 0.60 11.58
N GLU A 280 3.08 -0.44 11.51
CA GLU A 280 3.36 -1.63 10.72
C GLU A 280 3.39 -1.34 9.21
N SER A 281 2.48 -0.50 8.71
CA SER A 281 2.46 -0.11 7.29
C SER A 281 3.70 0.71 6.85
N ARG A 282 4.49 1.27 7.77
CA ARG A 282 5.81 1.82 7.43
C ARG A 282 6.77 0.75 6.95
N GLY A 283 6.69 -0.47 7.49
CA GLY A 283 7.46 -1.61 7.01
C GLY A 283 7.20 -1.88 5.52
N ILE A 284 5.94 -1.78 5.08
CA ILE A 284 5.54 -1.95 3.67
C ILE A 284 6.15 -0.85 2.78
N SER A 285 6.22 0.38 3.27
CA SER A 285 6.81 1.50 2.51
C SER A 285 8.29 1.32 2.21
N ILE A 286 9.02 0.57 3.04
CA ILE A 286 10.47 0.36 2.95
C ILE A 286 10.82 -0.99 2.28
N SER A 287 10.08 -2.05 2.63
CA SER A 287 10.33 -3.42 2.15
C SER A 287 10.17 -3.53 0.64
N GLU A 288 10.89 -4.43 -0.04
CA GLU A 288 10.79 -4.60 -1.51
C GLU A 288 11.14 -3.33 -2.33
N GLY A 289 11.89 -2.41 -1.72
CA GLY A 289 12.33 -1.15 -2.30
C GLY A 289 11.63 0.05 -1.67
N ASP A 290 12.41 0.92 -1.03
CA ASP A 290 11.91 2.11 -0.35
C ASP A 290 11.14 3.03 -1.31
N ALA A 291 9.98 3.52 -0.88
CA ALA A 291 9.08 4.31 -1.72
C ALA A 291 9.74 5.60 -2.25
N LEU A 292 10.56 6.28 -1.45
CA LEU A 292 11.29 7.46 -1.88
C LEU A 292 12.40 7.08 -2.85
N MET A 293 13.13 5.99 -2.61
CA MET A 293 14.18 5.53 -3.52
C MET A 293 13.67 5.07 -4.87
N LEU A 294 12.54 4.37 -4.89
CA LEU A 294 11.85 4.02 -6.13
C LEU A 294 11.37 5.28 -6.86
N SER A 295 10.86 6.28 -6.13
CA SER A 295 10.43 7.55 -6.71
C SER A 295 11.58 8.35 -7.31
N ILE A 296 12.73 8.42 -6.63
CA ILE A 296 13.95 9.06 -7.13
C ILE A 296 14.44 8.37 -8.40
N ARG A 297 14.52 7.04 -8.40
CA ARG A 297 14.94 6.29 -9.58
C ARG A 297 14.01 6.54 -10.77
N LEU A 298 12.70 6.46 -10.56
CA LEU A 298 11.72 6.73 -11.60
C LEU A 298 11.82 8.17 -12.11
N ALA A 299 11.85 9.15 -11.21
CA ALA A 299 11.95 10.56 -11.60
C ALA A 299 13.20 10.82 -12.45
N ILE A 300 14.37 10.30 -12.06
CA ILE A 300 15.59 10.40 -12.86
C ILE A 300 15.40 9.80 -14.25
N ASP A 301 14.80 8.60 -14.35
CA ASP A 301 14.58 7.95 -15.63
C ASP A 301 13.60 8.75 -16.53
N LEU A 302 12.57 9.39 -15.95
CA LEU A 302 11.65 10.28 -16.67
C LEU A 302 12.34 11.57 -17.14
N LEU A 303 13.16 12.19 -16.29
CA LEU A 303 13.87 13.43 -16.61
C LEU A 303 14.93 13.24 -17.71
N LEU A 304 15.53 12.04 -17.77
CA LEU A 304 16.50 11.66 -18.79
C LEU A 304 15.86 11.04 -20.05
N ASP A 305 14.52 11.06 -20.15
CA ASP A 305 13.72 10.47 -21.24
C ASP A 305 14.09 9.00 -21.55
N ARG A 306 14.45 8.23 -20.52
CA ARG A 306 14.79 6.80 -20.68
C ARG A 306 13.55 5.94 -20.91
N TYR A 307 12.43 6.33 -20.34
CA TYR A 307 11.08 5.82 -20.65
C TYR A 307 10.05 6.84 -20.17
N ARG A 308 8.78 6.64 -20.53
CA ARG A 308 7.66 7.51 -20.17
C ARG A 308 6.57 6.72 -19.46
N VAL A 309 6.02 7.30 -18.41
CA VAL A 309 4.75 6.78 -17.84
C VAL A 309 3.61 6.99 -18.85
N PRO A 310 2.50 6.23 -18.73
CA PRO A 310 1.34 6.42 -19.60
C PRO A 310 0.89 7.89 -19.60
N PRO A 311 0.69 8.51 -20.78
CA PRO A 311 0.30 9.91 -20.85
C PRO A 311 -1.07 10.16 -20.20
N PRO A 312 -1.37 11.41 -19.81
CA PRO A 312 -2.68 11.77 -19.29
C PRO A 312 -3.81 11.44 -20.27
N LEU A 313 -4.84 10.77 -19.77
CA LEU A 313 -6.10 10.51 -20.50
C LEU A 313 -6.99 11.74 -20.55
N PHE A 314 -6.91 12.59 -19.52
CA PHE A 314 -7.64 13.85 -19.41
C PHE A 314 -6.64 15.00 -19.18
N PRO A 315 -5.92 15.44 -20.23
CA PRO A 315 -4.83 16.41 -20.12
C PRO A 315 -5.27 17.77 -19.57
N ASP A 316 -6.54 18.14 -19.72
CA ASP A 316 -7.09 19.39 -19.21
C ASP A 316 -7.42 19.36 -17.71
N SER A 317 -7.40 18.18 -17.08
CA SER A 317 -7.65 18.03 -15.64
C SER A 317 -6.56 18.73 -14.83
N VAL A 318 -6.94 19.24 -13.66
CA VAL A 318 -5.99 19.96 -12.80
C VAL A 318 -4.84 19.05 -12.32
N LEU A 319 -5.10 17.75 -12.11
CA LEU A 319 -4.09 16.78 -11.72
C LEU A 319 -3.10 16.49 -12.86
N ALA A 320 -3.57 16.39 -14.11
CA ALA A 320 -2.69 16.20 -15.27
C ALA A 320 -1.82 17.43 -15.53
N LYS A 321 -2.37 18.64 -15.34
CA LYS A 321 -1.61 19.89 -15.43
C LYS A 321 -0.54 19.97 -14.35
N HIS A 322 -0.84 19.55 -13.12
CA HIS A 322 0.12 19.51 -12.01
C HIS A 322 1.30 18.58 -12.31
N GLU A 323 1.02 17.32 -12.67
CA GLU A 323 2.07 16.37 -13.09
C GLU A 323 2.95 16.95 -14.21
N SER A 324 2.31 17.48 -15.26
CA SER A 324 3.02 18.01 -16.42
C SER A 324 3.91 19.19 -16.04
N SER A 325 3.43 20.10 -15.19
CA SER A 325 4.21 21.25 -14.71
C SER A 325 5.40 20.82 -13.86
N LEU A 326 5.19 19.93 -12.89
CA LEU A 326 6.28 19.44 -12.03
C LEU A 326 7.38 18.76 -12.83
N LEU A 327 7.00 17.99 -13.87
CA LEU A 327 7.96 17.36 -14.78
C LEU A 327 8.73 18.41 -15.58
N GLN A 328 8.04 19.38 -16.18
CA GLN A 328 8.66 20.46 -16.97
C GLN A 328 9.59 21.35 -16.14
N GLU A 329 9.17 21.73 -14.94
CA GLU A 329 9.99 22.49 -13.98
C GLU A 329 11.27 21.72 -13.62
N SER A 330 11.14 20.42 -13.35
CA SER A 330 12.27 19.56 -13.02
C SER A 330 13.21 19.34 -14.21
N GLN A 331 12.68 19.25 -15.44
CA GLN A 331 13.47 19.19 -16.67
C GLN A 331 14.24 20.49 -16.92
N LYS A 332 13.60 21.64 -16.68
CA LYS A 332 14.27 22.95 -16.77
C LYS A 332 15.42 23.06 -15.76
N LEU A 333 15.18 22.68 -14.51
CA LEU A 333 16.21 22.64 -13.47
C LEU A 333 17.37 21.70 -13.85
N LEU A 334 17.07 20.55 -14.47
CA LEU A 334 18.10 19.61 -14.91
C LEU A 334 19.00 20.24 -15.99
N GLN A 335 18.42 20.99 -16.93
CA GLN A 335 19.18 21.74 -17.93
C GLN A 335 20.07 22.81 -17.28
N GLU A 336 19.55 23.54 -16.29
CA GLU A 336 20.32 24.52 -15.50
C GLU A 336 21.46 23.85 -14.70
N CYS A 337 21.30 22.58 -14.34
CA CYS A 337 22.34 21.75 -13.71
C CYS A 337 23.31 21.11 -14.73
N GLY A 338 23.31 21.54 -15.99
CA GLY A 338 24.19 21.00 -17.03
C GLY A 338 23.83 19.59 -17.49
N ASN A 339 22.57 19.17 -17.29
CA ASN A 339 22.07 17.81 -17.54
C ASN A 339 22.78 16.70 -16.74
N ASP A 340 23.46 17.06 -15.65
CA ASP A 340 24.12 16.10 -14.77
C ASP A 340 23.27 15.75 -13.55
N HIS A 341 22.62 14.58 -13.61
CA HIS A 341 21.84 13.99 -12.51
C HIS A 341 22.68 13.53 -11.31
N ARG A 342 24.01 13.69 -11.36
CA ARG A 342 24.93 13.42 -10.25
C ARG A 342 25.55 14.68 -9.65
N SER A 343 25.20 15.86 -10.16
CA SER A 343 25.75 17.12 -9.69
C SER A 343 25.25 17.47 -8.28
N PRO A 344 26.02 18.26 -7.49
CA PRO A 344 25.53 18.81 -6.22
C PRO A 344 24.27 19.66 -6.38
N SER A 345 24.13 20.36 -7.50
CA SER A 345 22.94 21.16 -7.84
C SER A 345 21.71 20.27 -8.04
N PHE A 346 21.84 19.14 -8.74
CA PHE A 346 20.76 18.16 -8.86
C PHE A 346 20.32 17.62 -7.49
N ASN A 347 21.30 17.31 -6.63
CA ASN A 347 21.04 16.86 -5.26
C ASN A 347 20.24 17.91 -4.45
N GLY A 348 20.57 19.20 -4.56
CA GLY A 348 19.88 20.26 -3.83
C GLY A 348 18.51 20.65 -4.40
N LEU A 349 18.35 20.64 -5.73
CA LEU A 349 17.19 21.26 -6.39
C LEU A 349 16.14 20.25 -6.87
N ILE A 350 16.56 19.03 -7.25
CA ILE A 350 15.68 18.06 -7.93
C ILE A 350 15.38 16.85 -7.05
N LEU A 351 16.36 16.28 -6.34
CA LEU A 351 16.11 15.10 -5.49
C LEU A 351 14.96 15.28 -4.48
N PRO A 352 14.83 16.43 -3.78
CA PRO A 352 13.69 16.66 -2.87
C PRO A 352 12.33 16.69 -3.57
N ARG A 353 12.30 16.93 -4.89
CA ARG A 353 11.07 17.03 -5.71
C ARG A 353 10.66 15.68 -6.31
N CYS A 354 11.55 14.70 -6.35
CA CYS A 354 11.27 13.40 -6.98
C CYS A 354 10.07 12.68 -6.34
N GLY A 355 10.01 12.63 -5.00
CA GLY A 355 8.87 12.03 -4.29
C GLY A 355 7.54 12.69 -4.68
N PRO A 356 7.37 14.01 -4.44
CA PRO A 356 6.17 14.74 -4.84
C PRO A 356 5.78 14.60 -6.33
N LEU A 357 6.77 14.59 -7.24
CA LEU A 357 6.51 14.37 -8.66
C LEU A 357 5.87 12.99 -8.91
N ILE A 358 6.42 11.91 -8.34
CA ILE A 358 5.87 10.57 -8.54
C ILE A 358 4.54 10.38 -7.82
N GLU A 359 4.33 11.03 -6.68
CA GLU A 359 3.01 11.11 -6.01
C GLU A 359 1.97 11.79 -6.92
N ALA A 360 2.32 12.90 -7.58
CA ALA A 360 1.43 13.60 -8.53
C ALA A 360 1.04 12.72 -9.73
N VAL A 361 2.00 11.97 -10.29
CA VAL A 361 1.72 10.96 -11.34
C VAL A 361 0.69 9.95 -10.83
N GLY A 362 0.86 9.46 -9.60
CA GLY A 362 -0.07 8.51 -8.98
C GLY A 362 -1.46 9.08 -8.75
N HIS A 363 -1.56 10.33 -8.29
CA HIS A 363 -2.84 11.02 -8.13
C HIS A 363 -3.60 11.14 -9.45
N ARG A 364 -2.94 11.59 -10.52
CA ARG A 364 -3.55 11.64 -11.84
C ARG A 364 -4.00 10.24 -12.25
N MET A 365 -3.08 9.27 -12.34
CA MET A 365 -3.40 7.93 -12.85
C MET A 365 -4.54 7.26 -12.08
N ALA A 366 -4.59 7.39 -10.75
CA ALA A 366 -5.67 6.85 -9.94
C ALA A 366 -7.01 7.52 -10.26
N HIS A 367 -7.04 8.85 -10.34
CA HIS A 367 -8.25 9.62 -10.63
C HIS A 367 -8.81 9.33 -12.03
N GLU A 368 -7.95 9.27 -13.06
CA GLU A 368 -8.36 9.00 -14.44
C GLU A 368 -8.97 7.60 -14.57
N ASN A 369 -8.35 6.59 -13.96
CA ASN A 369 -8.84 5.21 -13.98
C ASN A 369 -10.14 5.06 -13.18
N ALA A 370 -10.26 5.71 -12.02
CA ALA A 370 -11.51 5.73 -11.26
C ALA A 370 -12.65 6.39 -12.07
N LYS A 371 -12.35 7.47 -12.79
CA LYS A 371 -13.31 8.10 -13.70
C LYS A 371 -13.76 7.16 -14.82
N LEU A 372 -12.83 6.43 -15.45
CA LEU A 372 -13.15 5.42 -16.47
C LEU A 372 -13.97 4.24 -15.91
N ALA A 373 -13.72 3.85 -14.67
CA ALA A 373 -14.44 2.79 -13.97
C ALA A 373 -15.85 3.21 -13.53
N GLY A 374 -16.28 4.45 -13.80
CA GLY A 374 -17.60 4.94 -13.42
C GLY A 374 -17.75 5.26 -11.93
N THR A 375 -16.65 5.54 -11.23
CA THR A 375 -16.70 6.00 -9.83
C THR A 375 -17.56 7.25 -9.69
N ALA A 376 -18.36 7.32 -8.63
CA ALA A 376 -19.25 8.46 -8.37
C ALA A 376 -18.50 9.79 -8.36
N ALA A 377 -19.09 10.81 -9.01
CA ALA A 377 -18.47 12.12 -9.18
C ALA A 377 -18.06 12.77 -7.85
N GLU A 378 -18.84 12.59 -6.78
CA GLU A 378 -18.51 13.15 -5.47
C GLU A 378 -17.24 12.53 -4.86
N ALA A 379 -16.96 11.24 -5.10
CA ALA A 379 -15.74 10.60 -4.65
C ALA A 379 -14.53 11.09 -5.45
N LEU A 380 -14.68 11.23 -6.77
CA LEU A 380 -13.64 11.79 -7.65
C LEU A 380 -13.29 13.23 -7.26
N THR A 381 -14.30 14.08 -7.07
CA THR A 381 -14.10 15.48 -6.64
C THR A 381 -13.43 15.55 -5.27
N LEU A 382 -13.82 14.70 -4.31
CA LEU A 382 -13.21 14.73 -2.99
C LEU A 382 -11.75 14.24 -3.01
N PHE A 383 -11.46 13.23 -3.84
CA PHE A 383 -10.08 12.79 -4.12
C PHE A 383 -9.23 13.92 -4.73
N GLU A 384 -9.75 14.59 -5.76
CA GLU A 384 -9.08 15.72 -6.42
C GLU A 384 -8.80 16.85 -5.42
N ILE A 385 -9.77 17.22 -4.58
CA ILE A 385 -9.57 18.22 -3.52
C ILE A 385 -8.46 17.76 -2.56
N GLY A 386 -8.43 16.48 -2.20
CA GLY A 386 -7.37 15.90 -1.36
C GLY A 386 -5.98 16.05 -1.99
N ALA A 387 -5.84 15.83 -3.30
CA ALA A 387 -4.59 16.04 -4.03
C ALA A 387 -4.23 17.53 -4.14
N VAL A 388 -5.21 18.40 -4.40
CA VAL A 388 -5.01 19.88 -4.46
C VAL A 388 -4.44 20.41 -3.15
N LEU A 389 -4.96 19.94 -2.02
CA LEU A 389 -4.52 20.38 -0.68
C LEU A 389 -3.11 19.89 -0.30
N GLN A 390 -2.49 19.00 -1.09
CA GLN A 390 -1.09 18.61 -0.90
C GLN A 390 -0.11 19.60 -1.54
N ASP A 391 -0.55 20.41 -2.51
CA ASP A 391 0.26 21.45 -3.14
C ASP A 391 -0.56 22.73 -3.44
N PRO A 392 -1.17 23.34 -2.40
CA PRO A 392 -2.16 24.39 -2.57
C PRO A 392 -1.58 25.65 -3.24
N ALA A 393 -0.27 25.88 -3.10
CA ALA A 393 0.43 27.00 -3.71
C ALA A 393 0.49 26.85 -5.24
N TRP A 394 0.90 25.67 -5.73
CA TRP A 394 0.97 25.41 -7.16
C TRP A 394 -0.41 25.58 -7.83
N TYR A 395 -1.48 25.05 -7.23
CA TYR A 395 -2.83 25.19 -7.77
C TYR A 395 -3.36 26.64 -7.74
N ALA A 396 -2.95 27.44 -6.75
CA ALA A 396 -3.30 28.85 -6.71
C ALA A 396 -2.61 29.64 -7.84
N GLU A 397 -1.32 29.38 -8.07
CA GLU A 397 -0.51 30.07 -9.08
C GLU A 397 -0.86 29.66 -10.51
N ASN A 398 -1.05 28.36 -10.75
CA ASN A 398 -1.15 27.80 -12.10
C ASN A 398 -2.58 27.50 -12.56
N CYS A 399 -3.51 27.28 -11.62
CA CYS A 399 -4.91 27.00 -11.93
C CYS A 399 -5.86 28.14 -11.54
N GLY A 400 -5.36 29.22 -10.91
CA GLY A 400 -6.18 30.31 -10.41
C GLY A 400 -7.14 29.90 -9.28
N LEU A 401 -6.90 28.75 -8.64
CA LEU A 401 -7.70 28.26 -7.53
C LEU A 401 -7.26 28.96 -6.24
N SER A 402 -7.89 30.08 -5.92
CA SER A 402 -7.58 30.81 -4.69
C SER A 402 -7.74 29.92 -3.45
N ARG A 403 -7.02 30.26 -2.38
CA ARG A 403 -7.14 29.55 -1.10
C ARG A 403 -8.59 29.44 -0.61
N ALA A 404 -9.39 30.49 -0.80
CA ALA A 404 -10.81 30.48 -0.45
C ALA A 404 -11.58 29.44 -1.27
N GLN A 405 -11.40 29.42 -2.59
CA GLN A 405 -12.04 28.44 -3.48
C GLN A 405 -11.64 27.00 -3.13
N GLN A 406 -10.36 26.74 -2.87
CA GLN A 406 -9.89 25.41 -2.47
C GLN A 406 -10.58 24.91 -1.18
N LEU A 407 -10.79 25.80 -0.21
CA LEU A 407 -11.52 25.49 1.03
C LEU A 407 -13.01 25.26 0.77
N ASP A 408 -13.65 26.12 -0.04
CA ASP A 408 -15.08 26.08 -0.36
C ASP A 408 -15.46 24.83 -1.16
N MET A 409 -14.64 24.43 -2.14
CA MET A 409 -14.80 23.17 -2.87
C MET A 409 -14.89 21.98 -1.91
N GLY A 410 -14.00 21.97 -0.91
CA GLY A 410 -14.02 20.99 0.16
C GLY A 410 -15.32 21.00 0.96
N VAL A 411 -15.82 22.17 1.33
CA VAL A 411 -17.05 22.31 2.14
C VAL A 411 -18.26 21.79 1.37
N ALA A 412 -18.45 22.26 0.13
CA ALA A 412 -19.59 21.89 -0.70
C ALA A 412 -19.64 20.38 -0.99
N CYS A 413 -18.50 19.77 -1.32
CA CYS A 413 -18.42 18.34 -1.59
C CYS A 413 -18.74 17.52 -0.33
N ARG A 414 -18.17 17.88 0.82
CA ARG A 414 -18.43 17.20 2.11
C ARG A 414 -19.86 17.37 2.63
N GLN A 415 -20.59 18.41 2.21
CA GLN A 415 -22.01 18.55 2.53
C GLN A 415 -22.87 17.56 1.75
N ARG A 416 -22.50 17.25 0.50
CA ARG A 416 -23.20 16.27 -0.35
C ARG A 416 -22.90 14.81 0.04
N SER A 417 -21.77 14.56 0.68
CA SER A 417 -21.41 13.26 1.28
C SER A 417 -22.09 13.07 2.65
N ALA A 418 -23.41 12.90 2.65
CA ALA A 418 -24.20 12.74 3.87
C ALA A 418 -23.85 11.42 4.63
N PRO A 419 -24.09 11.34 5.95
CA PRO A 419 -23.81 10.15 6.76
C PRO A 419 -24.35 8.82 6.20
N PRO A 420 -25.56 8.73 5.59
CA PRO A 420 -26.04 7.48 4.98
C PRO A 420 -25.20 7.00 3.80
N LYS A 421 -24.61 7.91 3.01
CA LYS A 421 -23.67 7.53 1.94
C LYS A 421 -22.37 6.97 2.54
N VAL A 422 -21.93 7.51 3.67
CA VAL A 422 -20.75 7.00 4.39
C VAL A 422 -20.99 5.59 4.92
N ASP A 423 -22.14 5.32 5.56
CA ASP A 423 -22.47 3.96 6.02
C ASP A 423 -22.52 2.97 4.85
N GLY A 424 -23.21 3.32 3.75
CA GLY A 424 -23.29 2.44 2.58
C GLY A 424 -21.91 2.08 1.99
N ILE A 425 -20.96 3.03 1.97
CA ILE A 425 -19.58 2.75 1.51
C ILE A 425 -18.85 1.85 2.51
N LEU A 426 -18.92 2.15 3.81
CA LEU A 426 -18.27 1.35 4.85
C LEU A 426 -18.76 -0.10 4.86
N ASP A 427 -20.07 -0.29 4.73
CA ASP A 427 -20.71 -1.60 4.74
C ASP A 427 -20.34 -2.39 3.46
N SER A 428 -20.16 -1.71 2.32
CA SER A 428 -19.77 -2.35 1.04
C SER A 428 -18.38 -2.98 1.03
N TRP A 429 -17.54 -2.69 2.03
CA TRP A 429 -16.17 -3.20 2.10
C TRP A 429 -16.04 -4.55 2.80
N ASP A 430 -17.10 -5.05 3.43
CA ASP A 430 -17.11 -6.29 4.21
C ASP A 430 -15.95 -6.35 5.25
N VAL A 431 -15.58 -5.18 5.80
CA VAL A 431 -14.43 -5.04 6.70
C VAL A 431 -14.82 -5.19 8.18
N GLU A 432 -16.10 -5.01 8.51
CA GLU A 432 -16.63 -5.08 9.88
C GLU A 432 -16.17 -6.31 10.66
N PRO A 433 -16.21 -7.55 10.13
CA PRO A 433 -15.79 -8.74 10.88
C PRO A 433 -14.32 -8.68 11.36
N PHE A 434 -13.48 -7.94 10.64
CA PHE A 434 -12.05 -7.77 10.89
C PHE A 434 -11.74 -6.57 11.81
N CYS A 435 -12.76 -5.82 12.21
CA CYS A 435 -12.66 -4.69 13.13
C CYS A 435 -13.12 -5.12 14.52
N ARG A 436 -12.17 -5.44 15.42
CA ARG A 436 -12.45 -5.95 16.78
C ARG A 436 -11.99 -5.03 17.90
N ALA A 437 -11.61 -3.80 17.57
CA ALA A 437 -11.14 -2.81 18.52
C ALA A 437 -12.16 -2.52 19.65
N PRO A 438 -11.74 -2.51 20.93
CA PRO A 438 -12.58 -2.12 22.06
C PRO A 438 -13.22 -0.74 21.92
N ILE A 439 -12.65 0.16 21.10
CA ILE A 439 -13.19 1.50 20.79
C ILE A 439 -14.62 1.51 20.25
N PHE A 440 -15.14 0.36 19.77
CA PHE A 440 -16.53 0.21 19.37
C PHE A 440 -17.51 0.16 20.55
N VAL A 441 -17.06 -0.32 21.71
CA VAL A 441 -17.87 -0.47 22.92
C VAL A 441 -17.67 0.76 23.82
N GLY A 442 -18.74 1.21 24.48
CA GLY A 442 -18.76 2.42 25.30
C GLY A 442 -19.19 2.17 26.72
#